data_AF-A0A960D2C2-F1
#
_entry.id   AF-A0A960D2C2-F1
#
_cell.length_a   1.000
_cell.length_b   1.000
_cell.length_c   1.000
_cell.angle_alpha   90.00
_cell.angle_beta   90.00
_cell.angle_gamma   90.00
#
_symmetry.space_group_name_H-M   'P 1'
#
loop_
_entity.id
_entity.type
_entity.pdbx_description
1 polymer ?
#
loop_
_entity_poly.entity_id
_entity_poly.type
_entity_poly.pdbx_seq_one_letter_code
_entity_poly.pdbx_strand_id
1 'polypeptide(L)'
;MTIHEHDRLSTGDGSGRGSERGDAPQSTTHALVDRLNAGEPYAVAFGGQGSAWLETLEELVTSAGIESELATLAGEAELLLEPVAKELVVVRPIGFEPLRWVRLLAAEEAVPSAKQLTSAAVSVPGVLLTQIAAIRALARQGMDLAATPPVAVAGHSQGVLAVEALRAGGAEDVRLLALAQLIGAAGTLVARRRGISVLGDRPPMVSVTNAEP
;
A
#
# COMPACT_ATOMS: atom_id res chain seq x y z
N MET A 1 14.61 -19.49 4.07
CA MET A 1 14.40 -20.01 5.43
C MET A 1 13.15 -19.31 5.94
N THR A 2 12.00 -19.96 5.75
CA THR A 2 10.67 -19.43 6.05
C THR A 2 10.15 -20.18 7.27
N ILE A 3 9.99 -19.48 8.39
CA ILE A 3 9.38 -20.05 9.61
C ILE A 3 7.90 -19.66 9.55
N HIS A 4 7.08 -20.60 9.09
CA HIS A 4 5.65 -20.60 9.35
C HIS A 4 5.40 -21.67 10.40
N GLU A 5 5.30 -21.27 11.66
CA GLU A 5 4.82 -22.14 12.72
C GLU A 5 3.47 -21.62 13.22
N HIS A 6 2.41 -22.31 12.80
CA HIS A 6 1.11 -22.24 13.43
C HIS A 6 1.16 -23.14 14.67
N ASP A 7 1.19 -22.55 15.85
CA ASP A 7 1.08 -23.28 17.11
C ASP A 7 -0.36 -23.79 17.25
N ARG A 8 -0.55 -25.09 16.99
CA ARG A 8 -1.80 -25.80 17.27
C ARG A 8 -1.84 -26.11 18.76
N LEU A 9 -2.69 -25.41 19.52
CA LEU A 9 -2.93 -25.71 20.92
C LEU A 9 -3.69 -27.03 21.07
N SER A 10 -3.06 -27.95 21.81
CA SER A 10 -3.56 -29.28 22.15
C SER A 10 -4.67 -29.18 23.19
N THR A 11 -5.89 -29.64 22.89
CA THR A 11 -6.98 -29.78 23.86
C THR A 11 -6.73 -31.03 24.71
N GLY A 12 -6.21 -30.82 25.93
CA GLY A 12 -6.10 -31.86 26.95
C GLY A 12 -7.33 -31.88 27.86
N ASP A 13 -8.14 -32.91 27.71
CA ASP A 13 -9.24 -33.27 28.61
C ASP A 13 -8.67 -33.98 29.86
N GLY A 14 -9.15 -33.63 31.06
CA GLY A 14 -8.59 -34.17 32.30
C GLY A 14 -9.18 -33.58 33.59
N SER A 15 -10.21 -34.26 34.10
CA SER A 15 -10.84 -34.06 35.41
C SER A 15 -9.88 -34.09 36.61
N GLY A 16 -10.00 -33.15 37.55
CA GLY A 16 -9.33 -33.24 38.86
C GLY A 16 -9.64 -32.08 39.83
N ARG A 17 -10.19 -32.40 41.00
CA ARG A 17 -10.52 -31.50 42.12
C ARG A 17 -9.28 -30.88 42.80
N GLY A 18 -9.42 -29.64 43.30
CA GLY A 18 -8.91 -29.25 44.62
C GLY A 18 -7.79 -28.19 44.72
N SER A 19 -8.10 -27.15 45.52
CA SER A 19 -7.25 -26.24 46.31
C SER A 19 -6.29 -25.22 45.65
N GLU A 20 -6.55 -23.95 46.01
CA GLU A 20 -5.62 -22.87 46.34
C GLU A 20 -4.37 -22.69 45.47
N ARG A 21 -4.35 -21.62 44.65
CA ARG A 21 -3.11 -21.01 44.14
C ARG A 21 -3.35 -19.54 43.81
N GLY A 22 -2.37 -18.73 44.22
CA GLY A 22 -2.40 -17.28 44.22
C GLY A 22 -2.69 -16.64 42.87
N ASP A 23 -3.11 -15.40 42.97
CA ASP A 23 -3.30 -14.43 41.91
C ASP A 23 -1.98 -14.23 41.15
N ALA A 24 -1.72 -15.13 40.19
CA ALA A 24 -0.72 -14.91 39.18
C ALA A 24 -1.26 -13.78 38.30
N PRO A 25 -0.49 -12.71 38.01
CA PRO A 25 -0.95 -11.69 37.10
C PRO A 25 -1.26 -12.39 35.78
N GLN A 26 -2.54 -12.47 35.45
CA GLN A 26 -2.98 -12.90 34.14
C GLN A 26 -2.29 -11.95 33.17
N SER A 27 -1.27 -12.44 32.47
CA SER A 27 -0.69 -11.78 31.33
C SER A 27 -1.81 -11.66 30.30
N THR A 28 -2.59 -10.58 30.40
CA THR A 28 -3.57 -10.21 29.39
C THR A 28 -2.77 -9.88 28.15
N THR A 29 -2.68 -10.85 27.23
CA THR A 29 -2.14 -10.61 25.90
C THR A 29 -3.10 -9.66 25.20
N HIS A 30 -2.88 -8.35 25.39
CA HIS A 30 -3.63 -7.31 24.71
C HIS A 30 -3.32 -7.38 23.22
N ALA A 31 -4.34 -7.26 22.37
CA ALA A 31 -4.12 -7.18 20.94
C ALA A 31 -3.26 -5.95 20.63
N LEU A 32 -2.44 -6.01 19.58
CA LEU A 32 -1.55 -4.91 19.22
C LEU A 32 -2.31 -3.59 19.09
N VAL A 33 -3.47 -3.60 18.43
CA VAL A 33 -4.33 -2.42 18.24
C VAL A 33 -4.76 -1.79 19.57
N ASP A 34 -5.06 -2.59 20.60
CA ASP A 34 -5.45 -2.10 21.92
C ASP A 34 -4.29 -1.36 22.59
N ARG A 35 -3.08 -1.92 22.47
CA ARG A 35 -1.87 -1.31 23.03
C ARG A 35 -1.52 0.00 22.33
N LEU A 36 -1.61 0.04 21.00
CA LEU A 36 -1.37 1.26 20.23
C LEU A 36 -2.41 2.33 20.58
N ASN A 37 -3.70 1.99 20.63
CA ASN A 37 -4.76 2.91 21.02
C ASN A 37 -4.67 3.36 22.50
N ALA A 38 -4.06 2.54 23.37
CA ALA A 38 -3.74 2.93 24.75
C ALA A 38 -2.53 3.88 24.87
N GLY A 39 -1.89 4.24 23.75
CA GLY A 39 -0.81 5.23 23.69
C GLY A 39 0.60 4.64 23.63
N GLU A 40 0.76 3.35 23.34
CA GLU A 40 2.09 2.79 23.08
C GLU A 40 2.74 3.49 21.86
N PRO A 41 3.98 4.02 21.98
CA PRO A 41 4.64 4.71 20.87
C PRO A 41 4.88 3.80 19.67
N TYR A 42 4.51 4.26 18.48
CA TYR A 42 4.76 3.56 17.22
C TYR A 42 5.03 4.54 16.07
N ALA A 43 5.64 4.03 15.00
CA ALA A 43 5.92 4.78 13.79
C ALA A 43 5.26 4.12 12.57
N VAL A 44 4.92 4.92 11.57
CA VAL A 44 4.39 4.44 10.28
C VAL A 44 5.45 4.65 9.21
N ALA A 45 5.69 3.62 8.40
CA ALA A 45 6.64 3.69 7.29
C ALA A 45 5.95 3.31 5.97
N PHE A 46 6.09 4.16 4.95
CA PHE A 46 5.57 3.93 3.61
C PHE A 46 6.69 3.43 2.68
N GLY A 47 6.42 2.29 2.05
CA GLY A 47 7.32 1.66 1.08
C GLY A 47 7.51 2.46 -0.22
N GLY A 48 8.56 2.09 -0.95
CA GLY A 48 8.89 2.68 -2.24
C GLY A 48 8.29 1.94 -3.43
N GLN A 49 8.89 2.13 -4.61
CA GLN A 49 8.53 1.44 -5.84
C GLN A 49 9.07 0.00 -5.86
N GLY A 50 8.43 -0.90 -6.61
CA GLY A 50 8.87 -2.28 -6.82
C GLY A 50 8.00 -3.35 -6.15
N SER A 51 6.87 -2.97 -5.53
CA SER A 51 5.88 -3.90 -4.98
C SER A 51 4.81 -4.28 -6.00
N ALA A 52 4.29 -5.51 -5.90
CA ALA A 52 3.11 -5.96 -6.64
C ALA A 52 1.84 -5.29 -6.07
N TRP A 53 1.51 -4.12 -6.61
CA TRP A 53 0.54 -3.21 -6.00
C TRP A 53 -0.92 -3.55 -6.30
N LEU A 54 -1.20 -4.22 -7.43
CA LEU A 54 -2.58 -4.46 -7.89
C LEU A 54 -3.24 -5.56 -7.06
N GLU A 55 -2.52 -6.65 -6.79
CA GLU A 55 -2.98 -7.75 -5.95
C GLU A 55 -3.25 -7.26 -4.52
N THR A 56 -2.34 -6.48 -3.94
CA THR A 56 -2.55 -5.88 -2.62
C THR A 56 -3.71 -4.89 -2.62
N LEU A 57 -3.91 -4.12 -3.68
CA LEU A 57 -5.04 -3.21 -3.79
C LEU A 57 -6.37 -3.97 -3.85
N GLU A 58 -6.44 -5.04 -4.63
CA GLU A 58 -7.62 -5.90 -4.73
C GLU A 58 -7.97 -6.50 -3.37
N GLU A 59 -6.99 -7.08 -2.66
CA GLU A 59 -7.20 -7.64 -1.32
C GLU A 59 -7.73 -6.59 -0.34
N LEU A 60 -7.17 -5.37 -0.35
CA LEU A 60 -7.63 -4.26 0.50
C LEU A 60 -9.05 -3.80 0.14
N VAL A 61 -9.36 -3.72 -1.15
CA VAL A 61 -10.70 -3.35 -1.62
C VAL A 61 -11.73 -4.38 -1.17
N THR A 62 -11.45 -5.67 -1.36
CA THR A 62 -12.32 -6.79 -1.02
C THR A 62 -12.50 -6.92 0.50
N SER A 63 -11.42 -6.81 1.28
CA SER A 63 -11.47 -6.99 2.75
C SER A 63 -12.08 -5.80 3.50
N ALA A 64 -11.83 -4.56 3.05
CA ALA A 64 -12.28 -3.37 3.75
C ALA A 64 -13.57 -2.75 3.18
N GLY A 65 -14.03 -3.18 2.00
CA GLY A 65 -15.24 -2.64 1.35
C GLY A 65 -15.12 -1.16 0.97
N ILE A 66 -13.93 -0.73 0.55
CA ILE A 66 -13.56 0.67 0.26
C ILE A 66 -13.63 1.03 -1.23
N GLU A 67 -14.20 0.16 -2.07
CA GLU A 67 -14.19 0.32 -3.53
C GLU A 67 -14.80 1.64 -4.00
N SER A 68 -15.99 1.99 -3.51
CA SER A 68 -16.70 3.21 -3.93
C SER A 68 -15.91 4.47 -3.62
N GLU A 69 -15.29 4.52 -2.45
CA GLU A 69 -14.48 5.64 -1.98
C GLU A 69 -13.21 5.83 -2.84
N LEU A 70 -12.55 4.72 -3.19
CA LEU A 70 -11.37 4.75 -4.06
C LEU A 70 -11.74 5.03 -5.52
N ALA A 71 -12.91 4.59 -5.98
CA ALA A 71 -13.42 4.90 -7.31
C ALA A 71 -13.69 6.40 -7.45
N THR A 72 -14.30 7.04 -6.46
CA THR A 72 -14.49 8.50 -6.43
C THR A 72 -13.15 9.23 -6.48
N LEU A 73 -12.20 8.84 -5.62
CA LEU A 73 -10.87 9.46 -5.59
C LEU A 73 -10.15 9.34 -6.94
N ALA A 74 -10.16 8.15 -7.54
CA ALA A 74 -9.52 7.92 -8.83
C ALA A 74 -10.19 8.74 -9.96
N GLY A 75 -11.53 8.83 -9.96
CA GLY A 75 -12.29 9.63 -10.91
C GLY A 75 -12.04 11.13 -10.75
N GLU A 76 -12.01 11.65 -9.52
CA GLU A 76 -11.70 13.06 -9.27
C GLU A 76 -10.26 13.41 -9.69
N ALA A 77 -9.30 12.50 -9.46
CA ALA A 77 -7.93 12.68 -9.93
C ALA A 77 -7.85 12.69 -11.47
N GLU A 78 -8.67 11.88 -12.15
CA GLU A 78 -8.78 11.90 -13.61
C GLU A 78 -9.36 13.23 -14.12
N LEU A 79 -10.40 13.76 -13.47
CA LEU A 79 -10.97 15.09 -13.80
C LEU A 79 -9.92 16.20 -13.69
N LEU A 80 -9.09 16.19 -12.64
CA LEU A 80 -8.00 17.16 -12.49
C LEU A 80 -6.96 17.09 -13.63
N LEU A 81 -6.81 15.92 -14.26
CA LEU A 81 -5.82 15.66 -15.30
C LEU A 81 -6.37 15.85 -16.72
N GLU A 82 -7.66 16.11 -16.89
CA GLU A 82 -8.28 16.38 -18.20
C GLU A 82 -7.51 17.38 -19.07
N PRO A 83 -7.01 18.52 -18.54
CA PRO A 83 -6.29 19.50 -19.35
C PRO A 83 -5.02 18.97 -20.02
N VAL A 84 -4.44 17.88 -19.50
CA VAL A 84 -3.20 17.26 -19.99
C VAL A 84 -3.38 15.80 -20.42
N ALA A 85 -4.63 15.37 -20.62
CA ALA A 85 -4.94 13.97 -20.94
C ALA A 85 -4.27 13.49 -22.24
N LYS A 86 -4.14 14.37 -23.24
CA LYS A 86 -3.51 14.04 -24.53
C LYS A 86 -2.03 13.70 -24.38
N GLU A 87 -1.32 14.44 -23.53
CA GLU A 87 0.09 14.21 -23.22
C GLU A 87 0.27 12.91 -22.42
N LEU A 88 -0.63 12.64 -21.48
CA LEU A 88 -0.59 11.44 -20.64
C LEU A 88 -0.80 10.15 -21.44
N VAL A 89 -1.72 10.14 -22.40
CA VAL A 89 -1.99 8.95 -23.24
C VAL A 89 -0.75 8.48 -24.00
N VAL A 90 0.16 9.38 -24.39
CA VAL A 90 1.39 9.05 -25.13
C VAL A 90 2.31 8.12 -24.33
N VAL A 91 2.33 8.26 -23.00
CA VAL A 91 3.25 7.52 -22.11
C VAL A 91 2.57 6.40 -21.34
N ARG A 92 1.24 6.32 -21.45
CA ARG A 92 0.39 5.36 -20.74
C ARG A 92 -0.63 4.73 -21.70
N PRO A 93 -0.20 3.83 -22.61
CA PRO A 93 -1.04 3.32 -23.69
C PRO A 93 -2.24 2.48 -23.22
N ILE A 94 -2.17 1.90 -22.02
CA ILE A 94 -3.28 1.14 -21.42
C ILE A 94 -4.20 1.97 -20.53
N GLY A 95 -3.96 3.27 -20.40
CA GLY A 95 -4.67 4.10 -19.42
C GLY A 95 -4.27 3.80 -17.97
N PHE A 96 -5.03 4.34 -17.03
CA PHE A 96 -4.93 4.06 -15.60
C PHE A 96 -6.34 3.87 -15.05
N GLU A 97 -6.81 2.63 -15.05
CA GLU A 97 -8.16 2.26 -14.62
C GLU A 97 -8.06 1.26 -13.46
N PRO A 98 -7.44 1.63 -12.32
CA PRO A 98 -7.07 0.69 -11.26
C PRO A 98 -8.26 -0.08 -10.70
N LEU A 99 -9.41 0.57 -10.48
CA LEU A 99 -10.60 -0.09 -9.94
C LEU A 99 -11.26 -1.04 -10.95
N ARG A 100 -11.12 -0.78 -12.26
CA ARG A 100 -11.53 -1.75 -13.28
C ARG A 100 -10.62 -2.98 -13.23
N TRP A 101 -9.29 -2.79 -13.12
CA TRP A 101 -8.35 -3.89 -13.03
C TRP A 101 -8.52 -4.72 -11.76
N VAL A 102 -8.86 -4.08 -10.63
CA VAL A 102 -9.26 -4.78 -9.39
C VAL A 102 -10.46 -5.68 -9.63
N ARG A 103 -11.53 -5.19 -10.28
CA ARG A 103 -12.71 -6.02 -10.59
C ARG A 103 -12.38 -7.18 -11.52
N LEU A 104 -11.55 -6.94 -12.54
CA LEU A 104 -11.10 -7.99 -13.46
C LEU A 104 -10.28 -9.05 -12.69
N LEU A 105 -9.37 -8.63 -11.81
CA LEU A 105 -8.56 -9.53 -11.00
C LEU A 105 -9.44 -10.40 -10.08
N ALA A 106 -10.38 -9.78 -9.37
CA ALA A 106 -11.32 -10.47 -8.49
C ALA A 106 -12.25 -11.45 -9.24
N ALA A 107 -12.51 -11.20 -10.53
CA ALA A 107 -13.26 -12.08 -11.41
C ALA A 107 -12.39 -13.15 -12.12
N GLU A 108 -11.10 -13.25 -11.77
CA GLU A 108 -10.12 -14.11 -12.44
C GLU A 108 -10.02 -13.86 -13.96
N GLU A 109 -10.30 -12.63 -14.39
CA GLU A 109 -10.22 -12.18 -15.78
C GLU A 109 -8.85 -11.59 -16.12
N ALA A 110 -8.61 -11.37 -17.41
CA ALA A 110 -7.35 -10.84 -17.90
C ALA A 110 -7.12 -9.38 -17.44
N VAL A 111 -6.09 -9.17 -16.62
CA VAL A 111 -5.56 -7.87 -16.23
C VAL A 111 -4.36 -7.45 -17.09
N PRO A 112 -3.90 -6.18 -17.03
CA PRO A 112 -2.67 -5.79 -17.71
C PRO A 112 -1.48 -6.65 -17.29
N SER A 113 -0.56 -6.89 -18.23
CA SER A 113 0.64 -7.68 -17.97
C SER A 113 1.53 -7.07 -16.89
N ALA A 114 2.35 -7.89 -16.23
CA ALA A 114 3.32 -7.44 -15.22
C ALA A 114 4.23 -6.30 -15.75
N LYS A 115 4.65 -6.35 -17.01
CA LYS A 115 5.47 -5.29 -17.64
C LYS A 115 4.72 -3.96 -17.74
N GLN A 116 3.42 -3.99 -17.96
CA GLN A 116 2.58 -2.78 -18.00
C GLN A 116 2.36 -2.25 -16.58
N LEU A 117 2.04 -3.13 -15.63
CA LEU A 117 1.79 -2.78 -14.22
C LEU A 117 3.04 -2.26 -13.49
N THR A 118 4.24 -2.63 -13.94
CA THR A 118 5.52 -2.15 -13.38
C THR A 118 6.08 -0.90 -14.08
N SER A 119 5.44 -0.42 -15.15
CA SER A 119 5.85 0.84 -15.77
C SER A 119 5.56 2.01 -14.83
N ALA A 120 6.50 2.95 -14.68
CA ALA A 120 6.37 4.04 -13.69
C ALA A 120 5.09 4.90 -13.89
N ALA A 121 4.64 5.09 -15.13
CA ALA A 121 3.39 5.79 -15.45
C ALA A 121 2.12 5.12 -14.86
N VAL A 122 2.20 3.84 -14.51
CA VAL A 122 1.12 3.05 -13.92
C VAL A 122 1.43 2.69 -12.45
N SER A 123 2.65 2.26 -12.17
CA SER A 123 3.04 1.76 -10.85
C SER A 123 3.20 2.85 -9.80
N VAL A 124 3.63 4.07 -10.16
CA VAL A 124 3.77 5.18 -9.19
C VAL A 124 2.41 5.57 -8.61
N PRO A 125 1.39 5.92 -9.42
CA PRO A 125 0.06 6.20 -8.89
C PRO A 125 -0.62 4.96 -8.31
N GLY A 126 -0.38 3.76 -8.88
CA GLY A 126 -0.92 2.51 -8.35
C GLY A 126 -0.49 2.24 -6.91
N VAL A 127 0.82 2.31 -6.63
CA VAL A 127 1.34 2.11 -5.26
C VAL A 127 0.81 3.17 -4.29
N LEU A 128 0.73 4.45 -4.69
CA LEU A 128 0.16 5.47 -3.83
C LEU A 128 -1.31 5.19 -3.50
N LEU A 129 -2.11 4.79 -4.51
CA LEU A 129 -3.51 4.40 -4.29
C LEU A 129 -3.62 3.22 -3.32
N THR A 130 -2.76 2.21 -3.44
CA THR A 130 -2.69 1.08 -2.49
C THR A 130 -2.33 1.55 -1.08
N GLN A 131 -1.42 2.51 -0.93
CA GLN A 131 -1.05 3.06 0.39
C GLN A 131 -2.20 3.85 1.03
N ILE A 132 -2.91 4.67 0.24
CA ILE A 132 -4.13 5.37 0.68
C ILE A 132 -5.22 4.35 1.08
N ALA A 133 -5.40 3.30 0.29
CA ALA A 133 -6.33 2.21 0.60
C ALA A 133 -5.97 1.53 1.92
N ALA A 134 -4.68 1.28 2.18
CA ALA A 134 -4.22 0.68 3.43
C ALA A 134 -4.49 1.58 4.65
N ILE A 135 -4.29 2.90 4.55
CA ILE A 135 -4.63 3.85 5.62
C ILE A 135 -6.12 3.76 5.96
N ARG A 136 -6.98 3.77 4.93
CA ARG A 136 -8.45 3.69 5.10
C ARG A 136 -8.91 2.34 5.64
N ALA A 137 -8.28 1.25 5.17
CA ALA A 137 -8.55 -0.10 5.65
C ALA A 137 -8.18 -0.24 7.14
N LEU A 138 -7.02 0.27 7.56
CA LEU A 138 -6.61 0.30 8.98
C LEU A 138 -7.61 1.04 9.85
N ALA A 139 -8.10 2.20 9.40
CA ALA A 139 -9.13 2.95 10.12
C ALA A 139 -10.43 2.13 10.28
N ARG A 140 -10.87 1.44 9.22
CA ARG A 140 -12.04 0.53 9.29
C ARG A 140 -11.83 -0.68 10.20
N GLN A 141 -10.59 -1.10 10.39
CA GLN A 141 -10.21 -2.19 11.29
C GLN A 141 -9.95 -1.72 12.74
N GLY A 142 -10.23 -0.45 13.07
CA GLY A 142 -10.14 0.08 14.43
C GLY A 142 -8.81 0.74 14.79
N MET A 143 -7.92 0.95 13.81
CA MET A 143 -6.69 1.73 13.97
C MET A 143 -6.77 3.02 13.15
N ASP A 144 -7.36 4.06 13.74
CA ASP A 144 -7.40 5.39 13.14
C ASP A 144 -6.12 6.17 13.50
N LEU A 145 -5.27 6.38 12.50
CA LEU A 145 -4.00 7.09 12.63
C LEU A 145 -4.15 8.61 12.88
N ALA A 146 -5.34 9.17 12.71
CA ALA A 146 -5.63 10.55 13.09
C ALA A 146 -6.05 10.65 14.57
N ALA A 147 -6.84 9.70 15.06
CA ALA A 147 -7.27 9.64 16.45
C ALA A 147 -6.13 9.21 17.39
N THR A 148 -5.33 8.23 16.96
CA THR A 148 -4.12 7.77 17.63
C THR A 148 -2.96 8.10 16.68
N PRO A 149 -2.24 9.22 16.84
CA PRO A 149 -1.19 9.59 15.90
C PRO A 149 0.14 8.86 16.19
N PRO A 150 0.88 8.40 15.15
CA PRO A 150 2.22 7.84 15.33
C PRO A 150 3.22 8.91 15.79
N VAL A 151 4.26 8.50 16.51
CA VAL A 151 5.33 9.42 16.94
C VAL A 151 6.28 9.81 15.81
N ALA A 152 6.29 9.04 14.71
CA ALA A 152 7.06 9.34 13.51
C ALA A 152 6.40 8.73 12.27
N VAL A 153 6.56 9.41 11.13
CA VAL A 153 6.14 8.92 9.82
C VAL A 153 7.32 9.01 8.86
N ALA A 154 7.64 7.91 8.18
CA ALA A 154 8.74 7.83 7.22
C ALA A 154 8.26 7.38 5.85
N GLY A 155 8.89 7.87 4.77
CA GLY A 155 8.59 7.48 3.40
C GLY A 155 9.86 7.13 2.63
N HIS A 156 9.91 5.95 2.03
CA HIS A 156 11.05 5.52 1.23
C HIS A 156 10.83 5.85 -0.26
N SER A 157 11.74 6.62 -0.87
CA SER A 157 11.65 7.03 -2.29
C SER A 157 10.27 7.66 -2.61
N GLN A 158 9.39 6.98 -3.36
CA GLN A 158 8.05 7.50 -3.67
C GLN A 158 7.10 7.54 -2.47
N GLY A 159 7.39 6.76 -1.40
CA GLY A 159 6.55 6.69 -0.20
C GLY A 159 6.38 8.04 0.50
N VAL A 160 7.21 9.04 0.19
CA VAL A 160 7.03 10.43 0.64
C VAL A 160 5.68 11.02 0.24
N LEU A 161 5.08 10.58 -0.87
CA LEU A 161 3.74 11.02 -1.26
C LEU A 161 2.67 10.52 -0.28
N ALA A 162 2.80 9.28 0.21
CA ALA A 162 1.87 8.73 1.20
C ALA A 162 2.09 9.31 2.60
N VAL A 163 3.31 9.74 2.94
CA VAL A 163 3.56 10.54 4.14
C VAL A 163 2.73 11.82 4.11
N GLU A 164 2.74 12.55 2.99
CA GLU A 164 1.94 13.76 2.83
C GLU A 164 0.44 13.47 2.81
N ALA A 165 0.00 12.37 2.19
CA ALA A 165 -1.41 11.94 2.22
C ALA A 165 -1.91 11.70 3.65
N LEU A 166 -1.14 10.95 4.45
CA LEU A 166 -1.44 10.69 5.86
C LEU A 166 -1.46 12.01 6.65
N ARG A 167 -0.48 12.88 6.44
CA ARG A 167 -0.36 14.18 7.12
C ARG A 167 -1.53 15.12 6.81
N ALA A 168 -2.01 15.09 5.57
CA ALA A 168 -3.17 15.88 5.13
C ALA A 168 -4.52 15.30 5.58
N GLY A 169 -4.53 14.13 6.25
CA GLY A 169 -5.76 13.49 6.73
C GLY A 169 -6.76 13.20 5.61
N GLY A 170 -6.27 12.86 4.42
CA GLY A 170 -7.11 12.55 3.25
C GLY A 170 -7.54 13.76 2.40
N ALA A 171 -7.34 15.00 2.88
CA ALA A 171 -7.81 16.20 2.19
C ALA A 171 -7.11 16.47 0.84
N GLU A 172 -5.87 16.00 0.68
CA GLU A 172 -5.06 16.21 -0.52
C GLU A 172 -4.89 14.94 -1.36
N ASP A 173 -5.56 13.82 -1.00
CA ASP A 173 -5.38 12.51 -1.65
C ASP A 173 -5.58 12.56 -3.17
N VAL A 174 -6.62 13.28 -3.62
CA VAL A 174 -6.95 13.45 -5.04
C VAL A 174 -5.82 14.14 -5.80
N ARG A 175 -5.29 15.23 -5.23
CA ARG A 175 -4.18 15.99 -5.82
C ARG A 175 -2.87 15.22 -5.79
N LEU A 176 -2.61 14.49 -4.71
CA LEU A 176 -1.43 13.64 -4.58
C LEU A 176 -1.47 12.47 -5.57
N LEU A 177 -2.64 11.85 -5.79
CA LEU A 177 -2.79 10.83 -6.82
C LEU A 177 -2.59 11.41 -8.23
N ALA A 178 -3.17 12.58 -8.51
CA ALA A 178 -2.96 13.26 -9.79
C ALA A 178 -1.47 13.60 -10.00
N LEU A 179 -0.78 14.10 -8.96
CA LEU A 179 0.65 14.37 -8.97
C LEU A 179 1.46 13.09 -9.20
N ALA A 180 1.12 11.98 -8.55
CA ALA A 180 1.78 10.69 -8.75
C ALA A 180 1.67 10.20 -10.19
N GLN A 181 0.50 10.40 -10.84
CA GLN A 181 0.31 10.10 -12.26
C GLN A 181 1.24 10.97 -13.14
N LEU A 182 1.35 12.27 -12.86
CA LEU A 182 2.25 13.17 -13.58
C LEU A 182 3.73 12.80 -13.38
N ILE A 183 4.14 12.46 -12.16
CA ILE A 183 5.50 12.01 -11.83
C ILE A 183 5.84 10.74 -12.62
N GLY A 184 4.96 9.74 -12.59
CA GLY A 184 5.16 8.48 -13.31
C GLY A 184 5.24 8.68 -14.83
N ALA A 185 4.37 9.51 -15.38
CA ALA A 185 4.33 9.86 -16.79
C ALA A 185 5.61 10.58 -17.26
N ALA A 186 5.98 11.67 -16.57
CA ALA A 186 7.17 12.45 -16.87
C ALA A 186 8.45 11.61 -16.69
N GLY A 187 8.53 10.83 -15.60
CA GLY A 187 9.64 9.93 -15.32
C GLY A 187 9.83 8.92 -16.45
N THR A 188 8.76 8.27 -16.90
CA THR A 188 8.79 7.31 -18.02
C THR A 188 9.27 7.96 -19.31
N LEU A 189 8.78 9.15 -19.63
CA LEU A 189 9.15 9.89 -20.85
C LEU A 189 10.63 10.26 -20.86
N VAL A 190 11.11 10.85 -19.76
CA VAL A 190 12.48 11.33 -19.64
C VAL A 190 13.46 10.17 -19.59
N ALA A 191 13.15 9.12 -18.82
CA ALA A 191 13.94 7.89 -18.74
C ALA A 191 14.18 7.29 -20.14
N ARG A 192 13.11 7.16 -20.94
CA ARG A 192 13.21 6.69 -22.33
C ARG A 192 14.07 7.59 -23.20
N ARG A 193 13.91 8.92 -23.12
CA ARG A 193 14.71 9.89 -23.90
C ARG A 193 16.20 9.86 -23.54
N ARG A 194 16.53 9.47 -22.30
CA ARG A 194 17.90 9.44 -21.76
C ARG A 194 18.53 8.05 -21.77
N GLY A 195 17.82 7.01 -22.24
CA GLY A 195 18.30 5.63 -22.23
C GLY A 195 18.37 4.99 -20.85
N ILE A 196 17.71 5.56 -19.84
CA ILE A 196 17.61 5.01 -18.47
C ILE A 196 16.37 4.12 -18.41
N SER A 197 16.32 3.10 -19.27
CA SER A 197 15.20 2.18 -19.38
C SER A 197 15.68 0.75 -19.33
N VAL A 198 14.80 -0.16 -18.91
CA VAL A 198 15.08 -1.60 -18.92
C VAL A 198 15.55 -2.03 -20.32
N LEU A 199 16.72 -2.65 -20.39
CA LEU A 199 17.31 -3.19 -21.62
C LEU A 199 17.31 -4.73 -21.56
N GLY A 200 16.32 -5.36 -22.19
CA GLY A 200 16.08 -6.80 -22.02
C GLY A 200 15.67 -7.09 -20.57
N ASP A 201 16.43 -7.94 -19.87
CA ASP A 201 16.21 -8.26 -18.45
C ASP A 201 17.10 -7.43 -17.51
N ARG A 202 17.80 -6.40 -18.01
CA ARG A 202 18.68 -5.55 -17.20
C ARG A 202 17.91 -4.35 -16.65
N PRO A 203 17.60 -4.29 -15.34
CA PRO A 203 16.93 -3.15 -14.75
C PRO A 203 17.87 -1.93 -14.64
N PRO A 204 17.32 -0.70 -14.60
CA PRO A 204 18.11 0.52 -14.42
C PRO A 204 18.67 0.69 -12.99
N MET A 205 18.21 -0.12 -12.04
CA MET A 205 18.67 -0.10 -10.64
C MET A 205 19.30 -1.44 -10.27
N VAL A 206 20.45 -1.39 -9.59
CA VAL A 206 21.17 -2.54 -9.04
C VAL A 206 21.30 -2.34 -7.53
N SER A 207 21.06 -3.40 -6.76
CA SER A 207 21.36 -3.44 -5.32
C SER A 207 22.71 -4.09 -5.11
N VAL A 208 23.62 -3.40 -4.42
CA VAL A 208 24.92 -3.94 -4.02
C VAL A 208 24.89 -4.15 -2.52
N THR A 209 25.14 -5.38 -2.09
CA THR A 209 25.18 -5.76 -0.67
C THR A 209 26.57 -6.28 -0.33
N ASN A 210 26.96 -6.19 0.94
CA ASN A 210 28.24 -6.69 1.46
C ASN A 210 29.49 -6.06 0.79
N ALA A 211 29.39 -4.82 0.31
CA ALA A 211 30.55 -4.03 -0.08
C ALA A 211 31.09 -3.28 1.15
N GLU A 212 32.39 -3.40 1.41
CA GLU A 212 33.06 -2.53 2.37
C GLU A 212 33.26 -1.12 1.76
N PRO A 213 33.12 -0.05 2.57
CA PRO A 213 33.18 1.33 2.09
C PRO A 213 34.54 1.76 1.55
#